data_AF-A0A1H0RDZ7-F1
#
_entry.id   AF-A0A1H0RDZ7-F1
#
_cell.length_a   1.000
_cell.length_b   1.000
_cell.length_c   1.000
_cell.angle_alpha   90.00
_cell.angle_beta   90.00
_cell.angle_gamma   90.00
#
_symmetry.space_group_name_H-M   'P 1'
#
loop_
_entity.id
_entity.type
_entity.pdbx_description
1 polymer ?
#
loop_
_entity_poly.entity_id
_entity_poly.type
_entity_poly.pdbx_seq_one_letter_code
_entity_poly.pdbx_strand_id
1 'polypeptide(L)'
;MDAYLLVMPWFYRVIELDDGTWACRHGHTIFDTHAKLAPAITHIEELAHAAGPARLFLHRLTGEVVELADPQPLLSSYPGTHPVR
;
A
#
# COMPACT_ATOMS: atom_id res chain seq x y z
N MET A 1 -0.23 27.69 13.74
CA MET A 1 -0.83 27.56 12.40
C MET A 1 -0.11 26.41 11.74
N ASP A 2 -0.47 25.20 12.14
CA ASP A 2 0.05 23.98 11.55
C ASP A 2 -0.59 23.86 10.18
N ALA A 3 0.23 24.02 9.14
CA ALA A 3 -0.13 23.58 7.82
C ALA A 3 -0.41 22.08 7.96
N TYR A 4 -1.68 21.71 8.00
CA TYR A 4 -2.15 20.43 7.52
C TYR A 4 -1.60 20.32 6.10
N LEU A 5 -0.40 19.75 5.97
CA LEU A 5 0.11 19.26 4.72
C LEU A 5 -0.94 18.26 4.27
N LEU A 6 -1.77 18.68 3.32
CA LEU A 6 -2.67 17.85 2.56
C LEU A 6 -1.80 16.92 1.70
N VAL A 7 -1.05 16.02 2.33
CA VAL A 7 -0.35 14.96 1.65
C VAL A 7 -1.47 14.02 1.22
N MET A 8 -1.94 14.16 -0.02
CA MET A 8 -2.83 13.16 -0.59
C MET A 8 -2.08 11.83 -0.51
N PRO A 9 -2.60 10.83 0.22
CA PRO A 9 -1.92 9.56 0.32
C PRO A 9 -1.79 8.98 -1.09
N TRP A 10 -0.57 8.60 -1.46
CA TRP A 10 -0.35 7.86 -2.70
C TRP A 10 -1.18 6.58 -2.62
N PHE A 11 -1.83 6.17 -3.71
CA PHE A 11 -2.61 4.95 -3.70
C PHE A 11 -2.15 4.01 -4.81
N TYR A 12 -1.87 2.78 -4.41
CA TYR A 12 -1.53 1.72 -5.34
C TYR A 12 -2.59 0.64 -5.31
N ARG A 13 -2.72 -0.07 -6.42
CA ARG A 13 -3.70 -1.13 -6.59
C ARG A 13 -3.08 -2.37 -7.19
N VAL A 14 -3.43 -3.52 -6.63
CA VAL A 14 -3.25 -4.83 -7.24
C VAL A 14 -4.60 -5.26 -7.78
N ILE A 15 -4.70 -5.55 -9.07
CA ILE A 15 -5.97 -5.83 -9.76
C ILE A 15 -5.91 -7.20 -10.38
N GLU A 16 -6.86 -8.07 -10.03
CA GLU A 16 -7.07 -9.35 -10.69
C GLU A 16 -7.56 -9.12 -12.12
N LEU A 17 -6.87 -9.72 -13.09
CA LEU A 17 -7.23 -9.69 -14.50
C LEU A 17 -7.97 -10.97 -14.90
N ASP A 18 -8.72 -10.90 -16.00
CA ASP A 18 -9.55 -11.99 -16.53
C ASP A 18 -8.75 -13.24 -16.97
N ASP A 19 -7.47 -13.07 -17.27
CA ASP A 19 -6.51 -14.13 -17.58
C ASP A 19 -5.91 -14.81 -16.33
N GLY A 20 -6.33 -14.41 -15.13
CA GLY A 20 -5.83 -14.93 -13.85
C GLY A 20 -4.50 -14.30 -13.39
N THR A 21 -4.01 -13.28 -14.10
CA THR A 21 -2.84 -12.50 -13.69
C THR A 21 -3.23 -11.30 -12.81
N TRP A 22 -2.23 -10.59 -12.31
CA TRP A 22 -2.36 -9.51 -11.34
C TRP A 22 -1.62 -8.28 -11.82
N ALA A 23 -2.34 -7.19 -12.07
CA ALA A 23 -1.77 -5.92 -12.50
C ALA A 23 -1.48 -4.99 -11.31
N CYS A 24 -0.26 -4.47 -11.23
CA CYS A 24 0.12 -3.39 -10.33
C CYS A 24 -0.17 -2.05 -11.01
N ARG A 25 -0.96 -1.20 -10.34
CA ARG A 25 -1.47 0.06 -10.88
C ARG A 25 -1.24 1.21 -9.93
N HIS A 26 -0.77 2.33 -10.46
CA HIS A 26 -0.64 3.60 -9.76
C HIS A 26 -1.42 4.66 -10.54
N GLY A 27 -2.40 5.32 -9.90
CA GLY A 27 -3.33 6.19 -10.61
C GLY A 27 -4.00 5.46 -11.79
N HIS A 28 -3.94 5.99 -13.00
CA HIS A 28 -4.52 5.37 -14.19
C HIS A 28 -3.59 4.37 -14.91
N THR A 29 -2.35 4.22 -14.45
CA THR A 29 -1.31 3.50 -15.20
C THR A 29 -1.06 2.14 -14.58
N ILE A 30 -1.18 1.08 -15.38
CA ILE A 30 -0.61 -0.23 -15.09
C ILE A 30 0.88 -0.15 -15.44
N PHE A 31 1.73 -0.47 -14.48
CA PHE A 31 3.18 -0.38 -14.66
C PHE A 31 3.87 -1.74 -14.55
N ASP A 32 3.19 -2.76 -14.01
CA ASP A 32 3.72 -4.12 -13.93
C ASP A 32 2.60 -5.17 -13.83
N THR A 33 2.91 -6.42 -14.15
CA THR A 33 1.96 -7.55 -14.15
C THR A 33 2.62 -8.83 -13.64
N HIS A 34 1.90 -9.62 -12.84
CA HIS A 34 2.40 -10.83 -12.20
C HIS A 34 1.47 -12.02 -12.45
N ALA A 35 2.04 -13.20 -12.66
CA ALA A 35 1.26 -14.43 -12.79
C ALA A 35 0.62 -14.92 -11.48
N LYS A 36 1.03 -14.37 -10.32
CA LYS A 36 0.56 -14.79 -9.00
C LYS A 36 0.32 -13.57 -8.11
N LEU A 37 -0.65 -13.68 -7.21
CA LEU A 37 -1.03 -12.60 -6.30
C LEU A 37 0.09 -12.20 -5.33
N ALA A 38 0.72 -13.18 -4.67
CA ALA A 38 1.70 -12.89 -3.64
C ALA A 38 2.89 -12.04 -4.15
N PRO A 39 3.52 -12.36 -5.30
CA PRO A 39 4.51 -11.48 -5.93
C PRO A 39 4.01 -10.07 -6.25
N ALA A 40 2.77 -9.92 -6.73
CA ALA A 40 2.19 -8.60 -7.00
C ALA A 40 2.03 -7.75 -5.73
N ILE A 41 1.54 -8.38 -4.64
CA ILE A 41 1.41 -7.72 -3.34
C ILE A 41 2.78 -7.29 -2.81
N THR A 42 3.75 -8.20 -2.78
CA THR A 42 5.10 -7.87 -2.28
C THR A 42 5.73 -6.73 -3.08
N HIS A 43 5.62 -6.74 -4.42
CA HIS A 43 6.16 -5.67 -5.25
C HIS A 43 5.47 -4.32 -4.95
N ILE A 44 4.14 -4.31 -4.75
CA ILE A 44 3.44 -3.05 -4.50
C ILE A 44 3.70 -2.50 -3.09
N GLU A 45 3.91 -3.38 -2.11
CA GLU A 45 4.30 -3.01 -0.74
C GLU A 45 5.68 -2.35 -0.72
N GLU A 46 6.65 -2.88 -1.46
CA GLU A 46 7.99 -2.29 -1.60
C GLU A 46 7.93 -0.87 -2.18
N LEU A 47 7.10 -0.66 -3.20
CA LEU A 47 6.90 0.66 -3.82
C LEU A 47 6.18 1.65 -2.88
N ALA A 48 5.15 1.19 -2.19
CA ALA A 48 4.41 2.00 -1.23
C ALA A 48 5.31 2.44 -0.07
N HIS A 49 6.14 1.53 0.46
CA HIS A 49 7.09 1.83 1.53
C HIS A 49 8.09 2.93 1.12
N ALA A 50 8.54 2.93 -0.14
CA ALA A 50 9.46 3.94 -0.67
C ALA A 50 8.81 5.32 -0.93
N ALA A 51 7.49 5.38 -1.16
CA ALA A 51 6.78 6.58 -1.59
C ALA A 51 6.27 7.49 -0.45
N GLY A 52 6.31 7.02 0.81
CA GLY A 52 5.75 7.73 1.97
C GLY A 52 4.36 7.22 2.35
N PRO A 53 3.48 8.03 2.96
CA PRO A 53 2.14 7.57 3.36
C PRO A 53 1.34 7.15 2.12
N ALA A 54 1.18 5.84 1.95
CA ALA A 54 0.51 5.23 0.81
C ALA A 54 -0.54 4.21 1.26
N ARG A 55 -1.64 4.13 0.52
CA ARG A 55 -2.71 3.13 0.73
C ARG A 55 -2.67 2.09 -0.37
N LEU A 56 -2.87 0.84 0.01
CA LEU A 56 -2.82 -0.30 -0.88
C LEU A 56 -4.20 -0.94 -0.97
N PHE A 57 -4.66 -1.22 -2.19
CA PHE A 57 -5.93 -1.88 -2.42
C PHE A 57 -5.79 -3.09 -3.34
N LEU A 58 -6.48 -4.16 -3.01
CA LEU A 58 -6.64 -5.36 -3.82
C LEU A 58 -8.02 -5.37 -4.45
N HIS A 59 -8.09 -5.39 -5.78
CA HIS A 59 -9.32 -5.51 -6.55
C HIS A 59 -9.44 -6.93 -7.11
N ARG A 60 -10.52 -7.62 -6.78
CA ARG A 60 -10.85 -8.95 -7.31
C ARG A 60 -11.83 -8.84 -8.48
N LEU A 61 -11.84 -9.85 -9.35
CA LEU A 61 -12.83 -9.95 -10.43
C LEU A 61 -14.26 -10.11 -9.92
N THR A 62 -14.43 -10.60 -8.69
CA THR A 62 -15.72 -10.67 -7.99
C THR A 62 -16.33 -9.30 -7.70
N GLY A 63 -15.58 -8.21 -7.92
CA GLY A 63 -15.95 -6.85 -7.54
C GLY A 63 -15.56 -6.49 -6.12
N GLU A 64 -14.99 -7.43 -5.36
CA GLU A 64 -14.47 -7.18 -4.02
C GLU A 64 -13.26 -6.25 -4.08
N VAL A 65 -13.22 -5.28 -3.16
CA VAL A 65 -12.08 -4.39 -2.94
C VAL A 65 -11.67 -4.48 -1.48
N VAL A 66 -10.43 -4.91 -1.24
CA VAL A 66 -9.85 -5.06 0.09
C VAL A 66 -8.73 -4.04 0.25
N GLU A 67 -8.79 -3.21 1.28
CA GLU A 67 -7.63 -2.42 1.68
C GLU A 67 -6.61 -3.36 2.33
N LEU A 68 -5.42 -3.45 1.74
CA LEU A 68 -4.31 -4.17 2.35
C LEU A 68 -3.80 -3.26 3.47
N ALA A 69 -3.84 -3.77 4.69
CA ALA A 69 -3.42 -3.01 5.86
C ALA A 69 -2.04 -2.41 5.60
N ASP A 70 -1.87 -1.14 6.00
CA ASP A 70 -0.58 -0.46 5.97
C ASP A 70 0.47 -1.43 6.56
N PRO A 71 1.56 -1.76 5.84
CA PRO A 71 2.73 -2.35 6.47
C PRO A 71 3.35 -1.27 7.35
N GLN A 72 2.65 -0.95 8.44
CA GLN A 72 3.19 -0.16 9.53
C GLN A 72 4.51 -0.84 9.88
N PRO A 73 5.66 -0.13 9.87
CA PRO A 73 6.80 -0.66 10.58
C PRO A 73 6.28 -0.92 11.98
N LEU A 74 6.36 -2.17 12.44
CA LEU A 74 6.17 -2.53 13.83
C LEU A 74 6.99 -1.51 14.61
N LEU A 75 6.32 -0.51 15.18
CA LEU A 75 6.96 0.40 16.11
C LEU A 75 7.31 -0.49 17.28
N SER A 76 8.57 -0.93 17.22
CA SER A 76 9.44 -1.24 18.33
C SER A 76 8.88 -0.58 19.56
N SER A 77 8.58 -1.41 20.55
CA SER A 77 8.51 -1.06 21.95
C SER A 77 9.65 -0.11 22.31
N TYR A 78 9.48 1.18 22.08
CA TYR A 78 10.24 2.22 22.73
C TYR A 78 9.43 2.58 23.97
N PRO A 79 9.77 2.07 25.16
CA PRO A 79 9.42 2.76 26.39
C PRO A 79 10.18 4.09 26.37
N GLY A 80 9.55 5.09 25.77
CA GLY A 80 9.97 6.47 25.86
C GLY A 80 10.00 6.87 27.32
N THR A 81 11.21 7.09 27.80
CA THR A 81 11.60 7.77 29.01
C THR A 81 10.61 8.88 29.38
N HIS A 82 9.97 8.79 30.54
CA HIS A 82 9.44 9.96 31.22
C HIS A 82 10.62 10.70 31.87
N PRO A 83 10.94 11.96 31.50
CA PRO A 83 11.51 12.88 32.46
C PRO A 83 10.37 13.56 33.25
N VAL A 84 10.74 14.20 34.36
CA VAL A 84 9.91 14.97 35.33
C VAL A 84 9.33 14.07 36.44
N ARG A 85 9.76 14.13 37.71
CA ARG A 85 10.40 15.19 38.52
C ARG A 85 11.27 14.56 39.61
#